data_AF-A0A7C8LYY1-F1
#
_entry.id   AF-A0A7C8LYY1-F1
#
_cell.length_a   1.000
_cell.length_b   1.000
_cell.length_c   1.000
_cell.angle_alpha   90.00
_cell.angle_beta   90.00
_cell.angle_gamma   90.00
#
_symmetry.space_group_name_H-M   'P 1'
#
loop_
_entity.id
_entity.type
_entity.pdbx_description
1 polymer ?
#
loop_
_entity_poly.entity_id
_entity_poly.type
_entity_poly.pdbx_seq_one_letter_code
_entity_poly.pdbx_strand_id
1 'polypeptide(L)'
;MLKTYSESDLFENFDALLDTYDVSNELTVFEMGKFHFLRKKKAKHELTALFYALWKLALKQSFPDEYENHFANYCNVKKLEMDAAGNATMMYRSVEVYNTLLAEHGTTNFSNVADFLTDQLVNESDRKEHITLKLALSIRSTYNLIFQKLIAN
;
A
#
# COMPACT_ATOMS: atom_id res chain seq x y z
N MET A 1 28.08 12.91 6.69
CA MET A 1 26.98 13.49 7.50
C MET A 1 25.74 12.69 7.17
N LEU A 2 25.14 12.02 8.15
CA LEU A 2 23.80 11.44 7.99
C LEU A 2 22.83 12.62 7.91
N LYS A 3 22.09 12.76 6.81
CA LYS A 3 21.01 13.76 6.72
C LYS A 3 20.01 13.47 7.83
N THR A 4 19.81 14.42 8.73
CA THR A 4 18.64 14.41 9.61
C THR A 4 17.44 14.68 8.72
N TYR A 5 16.64 13.65 8.42
CA TYR A 5 15.39 13.82 7.69
C TYR A 5 14.43 14.66 8.55
N SER A 6 13.85 15.71 7.98
CA SER A 6 12.68 16.32 8.61
C SER A 6 11.46 15.46 8.29
N GLU A 7 10.53 15.31 9.24
CA GLU A 7 9.27 14.57 9.00
C GLU A 7 8.50 15.14 7.80
N SER A 8 8.62 16.45 7.53
CA SER A 8 8.01 17.11 6.37
C SER A 8 8.51 16.53 5.05
N ASP A 9 9.82 16.34 4.90
CA ASP A 9 10.41 15.79 3.67
C ASP A 9 9.95 14.35 3.42
N LEU A 10 9.81 13.56 4.49
CA LEU A 10 9.31 12.19 4.43
C LEU A 10 7.86 12.16 3.91
N PHE A 11 7.03 13.06 4.42
CA PHE A 11 5.61 13.13 4.11
C PHE A 11 5.39 13.64 2.68
N GLU A 12 6.07 14.70 2.28
CA GLU A 12 6.01 15.26 0.92
C GLU A 12 6.47 14.25 -0.13
N ASN A 13 7.55 13.51 0.15
CA ASN A 13 8.01 12.45 -0.75
C ASN A 13 6.97 11.34 -0.90
N PHE A 14 6.34 10.94 0.20
CA PHE A 14 5.31 9.90 0.16
C PHE A 14 4.03 10.37 -0.55
N ASP A 15 3.60 11.62 -0.32
CA ASP A 15 2.48 12.24 -1.05
C ASP A 15 2.75 12.25 -2.57
N ALA A 16 3.95 12.68 -2.98
CA ALA A 16 4.33 12.70 -4.41
C ALA A 16 4.32 11.29 -5.03
N LEU A 17 4.73 10.28 -4.27
CA LEU A 17 4.66 8.88 -4.71
C LEU A 17 3.22 8.37 -4.81
N LEU A 18 2.39 8.71 -3.83
CA LEU A 18 0.99 8.33 -3.82
C LEU A 18 0.21 9.01 -4.97
N ASP A 19 0.51 10.26 -5.27
CA ASP A 19 -0.12 11.02 -6.37
C ASP A 19 0.28 10.48 -7.75
N THR A 20 1.50 9.95 -7.87
CA THR A 20 1.99 9.31 -9.11
C THR A 20 1.65 7.83 -9.20
N TYR A 21 1.09 7.23 -8.15
CA TYR A 21 0.69 5.83 -8.13
C TYR A 21 -0.54 5.61 -9.05
N ASP A 22 -0.25 5.20 -10.29
CA ASP A 22 -1.28 4.91 -11.28
C ASP A 22 -1.91 3.53 -11.06
N VAL A 23 -2.98 3.53 -10.28
CA VAL A 23 -3.87 2.39 -10.01
C VAL A 23 -4.40 1.76 -11.32
N SER A 24 -4.44 2.49 -12.43
CA SER A 24 -4.96 1.99 -13.72
C SER A 24 -4.13 0.83 -14.29
N ASN A 25 -2.81 0.84 -14.05
CA ASN A 25 -1.93 -0.25 -14.49
C ASN A 25 -2.22 -1.54 -13.71
N GLU A 26 -2.41 -1.46 -12.40
CA GLU A 26 -2.78 -2.59 -11.55
C GLU A 26 -4.20 -3.10 -11.84
N LEU A 27 -5.14 -2.19 -12.13
CA LEU A 27 -6.49 -2.55 -12.57
C LEU A 27 -6.52 -3.34 -13.88
N THR A 28 -5.51 -3.13 -14.73
CA THR A 28 -5.33 -3.90 -15.96
C THR A 28 -4.84 -5.33 -15.66
N VAL A 29 -4.01 -5.51 -14.61
CA VAL A 29 -3.59 -6.84 -14.12
C VAL A 29 -4.79 -7.65 -13.64
N PHE A 30 -5.77 -7.01 -13.01
CA PHE A 30 -7.03 -7.63 -12.61
C PHE A 30 -8.01 -7.87 -13.76
N GLU A 31 -7.62 -7.57 -15.01
CA GLU A 31 -8.45 -7.69 -16.21
C GLU A 31 -9.84 -7.05 -16.06
N MET A 32 -9.94 -6.01 -15.22
CA MET A 32 -11.20 -5.34 -14.94
C MET A 32 -11.61 -4.52 -16.16
N GLY A 33 -12.53 -5.09 -16.96
CA GLY A 33 -13.08 -4.45 -18.15
C GLY A 33 -13.71 -3.07 -17.92
N LYS A 34 -14.16 -2.42 -19.00
CA LYS A 34 -14.62 -1.02 -19.01
C LYS A 34 -15.85 -0.74 -18.11
N PHE A 35 -16.59 -1.76 -17.63
CA PHE A 35 -17.92 -1.59 -17.05
C PHE A 35 -18.08 -1.90 -15.54
N HIS A 36 -17.02 -2.17 -14.77
CA HIS A 36 -17.15 -2.44 -13.33
C HIS A 36 -16.72 -1.27 -12.45
N PHE A 37 -17.45 -0.14 -12.50
CA PHE A 37 -17.12 1.08 -11.72
C PHE A 37 -16.98 0.82 -10.21
N LEU A 38 -17.89 0.04 -9.61
CA LEU A 38 -17.83 -0.32 -8.19
C LEU A 38 -16.57 -1.15 -7.85
N ARG A 39 -16.18 -2.08 -8.73
CA ARG A 39 -14.96 -2.88 -8.52
C ARG A 39 -13.71 -2.04 -8.70
N LYS A 40 -13.68 -1.13 -9.69
CA LYS A 40 -12.59 -0.18 -9.86
C LYS A 40 -12.44 0.73 -8.63
N LYS A 41 -13.55 1.16 -8.04
CA LYS A 41 -13.53 1.93 -6.78
C LYS A 41 -12.99 1.10 -5.62
N LYS A 42 -13.45 -0.15 -5.46
CA LYS A 42 -12.95 -1.09 -4.44
C LYS A 42 -11.46 -1.36 -4.63
N ALA A 43 -11.04 -1.73 -5.84
CA ALA A 43 -9.64 -2.01 -6.15
C ALA A 43 -8.76 -0.76 -5.95
N LYS A 44 -9.21 0.44 -6.33
CA LYS A 44 -8.50 1.68 -5.99
C LYS A 44 -8.32 1.84 -4.49
N HIS A 45 -9.39 1.65 -3.72
CA HIS A 45 -9.33 1.72 -2.26
C HIS A 45 -8.33 0.71 -1.67
N GLU A 46 -8.43 -0.55 -2.08
CA GLU A 46 -7.57 -1.63 -1.59
C GLU A 46 -6.10 -1.44 -1.98
N LEU A 47 -5.82 -1.03 -3.23
CA LEU A 47 -4.47 -0.75 -3.70
C LEU A 47 -3.86 0.47 -3.00
N THR A 48 -4.65 1.52 -2.78
CA THR A 48 -4.22 2.68 -1.98
C THR A 48 -3.90 2.27 -0.54
N ALA A 49 -4.76 1.48 0.11
CA ALA A 49 -4.50 0.97 1.45
C ALA A 49 -3.24 0.08 1.51
N LEU A 50 -3.01 -0.76 0.51
CA LEU A 50 -1.77 -1.52 0.40
C LEU A 50 -0.56 -0.58 0.26
N PHE A 51 -0.66 0.47 -0.55
CA PHE A 51 0.43 1.45 -0.74
C PHE A 51 0.88 2.07 0.59
N TYR A 52 -0.09 2.46 1.44
CA TYR A 52 0.17 2.90 2.81
C TYR A 52 0.88 1.85 3.66
N ALA A 53 0.44 0.60 3.62
CA ALA A 53 1.05 -0.48 4.37
C ALA A 53 2.48 -0.82 3.89
N LEU A 54 2.72 -0.77 2.57
CA LEU A 54 4.05 -0.92 1.99
C LEU A 54 4.99 0.22 2.41
N TRP A 55 4.47 1.44 2.52
CA TRP A 55 5.25 2.56 3.05
C TRP A 55 5.60 2.36 4.52
N LYS A 56 4.66 1.93 5.37
CA LYS A 56 4.96 1.56 6.76
C LYS A 56 6.04 0.48 6.84
N LEU A 57 5.98 -0.54 5.98
CA LEU A 57 7.00 -1.58 5.90
C LEU A 57 8.37 -1.02 5.48
N ALA A 58 8.40 -0.08 4.54
CA ALA A 58 9.64 0.57 4.10
C ALA A 58 10.22 1.50 5.17
N LEU A 59 9.37 2.20 5.92
CA LEU A 59 9.77 2.97 7.11
C LEU A 59 10.37 2.05 8.16
N LYS A 60 9.74 0.91 8.46
CA LYS A 60 10.28 -0.08 9.41
C LYS A 60 11.67 -0.57 9.04
N GLN A 61 11.92 -0.75 7.74
CA GLN A 61 13.23 -1.18 7.24
C GLN A 61 14.29 -0.06 7.33
N SER A 62 13.89 1.20 7.19
CA SER A 62 14.80 2.36 7.13
C SER A 62 15.03 3.03 8.49
N PHE A 63 14.00 3.03 9.35
CA PHE A 63 13.95 3.68 10.66
C PHE A 63 13.33 2.72 11.71
N PRO A 64 13.98 1.61 12.07
CA PRO A 64 13.38 0.55 12.88
C PRO A 64 12.84 0.98 14.25
N ASP A 65 13.43 2.03 14.84
CA ASP A 65 13.05 2.54 16.16
C ASP A 65 11.98 3.64 16.12
N GLU A 66 11.77 4.27 14.95
CA GLU A 66 10.91 5.47 14.83
C GLU A 66 9.74 5.28 13.84
N TYR A 67 9.72 4.19 13.07
CA TYR A 67 8.74 4.00 11.99
C TYR A 67 7.28 4.09 12.44
N GLU A 68 6.96 3.66 13.66
CA GLU A 68 5.60 3.74 14.21
C GLU A 68 5.20 5.20 14.43
N ASN A 69 6.10 6.02 14.96
CA ASN A 69 5.86 7.45 15.18
C ASN A 69 5.70 8.18 13.85
N HIS A 70 6.61 7.95 12.89
CA HIS A 70 6.53 8.56 11.55
C HIS A 70 5.21 8.22 10.86
N PHE A 71 4.80 6.95 10.92
CA PHE A 71 3.56 6.49 10.29
C PHE A 71 2.31 7.03 10.99
N ALA A 72 2.30 7.04 12.33
CA ALA A 72 1.18 7.57 13.12
C ALA A 72 1.01 9.09 12.92
N ASN A 73 2.12 9.84 12.94
CA ASN A 73 2.13 11.27 12.68
C ASN A 73 1.55 11.59 11.30
N TYR A 74 1.96 10.84 10.27
CA TYR A 74 1.40 10.98 8.94
C TYR A 74 -0.10 10.68 8.90
N CYS A 75 -0.53 9.56 9.50
CA CYS A 75 -1.95 9.19 9.56
C CYS A 75 -2.81 10.26 10.24
N ASN A 76 -2.29 10.88 11.31
CA ASN A 76 -2.93 11.99 12.00
C ASN A 76 -3.05 13.23 11.11
N VAL A 77 -1.94 13.67 10.48
CA VAL A 77 -1.93 14.83 9.57
C VAL A 77 -2.92 14.65 8.43
N LYS A 78 -3.01 13.45 7.86
CA LYS A 78 -3.96 13.14 6.77
C LYS A 78 -5.36 12.77 7.24
N LYS A 79 -5.60 12.74 8.56
CA LYS A 79 -6.88 12.34 9.17
C LYS A 79 -7.37 10.98 8.66
N LEU A 80 -6.44 10.04 8.51
CA LEU A 80 -6.74 8.70 8.03
C LEU A 80 -7.39 7.85 9.13
N GLU A 81 -7.04 8.07 10.39
CA GLU A 81 -7.43 7.15 11.47
C GLU A 81 -8.93 7.19 11.76
N MET A 82 -9.51 8.37 11.99
CA MET A 82 -10.89 8.51 12.45
C MET A 82 -11.77 9.30 11.48
N ASP A 83 -13.00 8.84 11.30
CA ASP A 83 -14.06 9.59 10.63
C ASP A 83 -14.64 10.68 11.55
N ALA A 84 -15.57 11.49 11.02
CA ALA A 84 -16.22 12.56 11.77
C ALA A 84 -17.03 12.07 12.99
N ALA A 85 -17.36 10.78 13.05
CA ALA A 85 -18.06 10.15 14.17
C ALA A 85 -17.11 9.48 15.17
N GLY A 86 -15.79 9.57 14.96
CA GLY A 86 -14.77 8.98 15.83
C GLY A 86 -14.54 7.49 15.59
N ASN A 87 -15.07 6.91 14.52
CA ASN A 87 -14.82 5.51 14.16
C ASN A 87 -13.58 5.41 13.25
N ALA A 88 -12.87 4.28 13.34
CA ALA A 88 -11.78 4.00 12.41
C ALA A 88 -12.26 4.09 10.95
N THR A 89 -11.59 4.89 10.10
CA THR A 89 -12.00 5.02 8.71
C THR A 89 -11.88 3.68 7.97
N MET A 90 -12.67 3.51 6.91
CA MET A 90 -12.56 2.33 6.05
C MET A 90 -11.15 2.19 5.45
N MET A 91 -10.47 3.31 5.18
CA MET A 91 -9.10 3.30 4.66
C MET A 91 -8.14 2.75 5.71
N TYR A 92 -8.17 3.29 6.92
CA TYR A 92 -7.28 2.85 7.99
C TYR A 92 -7.49 1.38 8.36
N ARG A 93 -8.74 0.91 8.39
CA ARG A 93 -9.04 -0.52 8.57
C ARG A 93 -8.41 -1.40 7.49
N SER A 94 -8.52 -1.03 6.22
CA SER A 94 -7.86 -1.77 5.13
C SER A 94 -6.33 -1.75 5.28
N VAL A 95 -5.75 -0.61 5.68
CA VAL A 95 -4.31 -0.49 5.95
C VAL A 95 -3.87 -1.45 7.07
N GLU A 96 -4.65 -1.59 8.14
CA GLU A 96 -4.37 -2.53 9.24
C GLU A 96 -4.40 -3.99 8.79
N VAL A 97 -5.34 -4.35 7.92
CA VAL A 97 -5.39 -5.70 7.31
C VAL A 97 -4.10 -5.97 6.53
N TYR A 98 -3.67 -5.04 5.67
CA TYR A 98 -2.42 -5.21 4.91
C TYR A 98 -1.18 -5.23 5.79
N ASN A 99 -1.12 -4.40 6.84
CA ASN A 99 -0.02 -4.42 7.81
C ASN A 99 0.09 -5.79 8.49
N THR A 100 -1.05 -6.43 8.81
CA THR A 100 -1.09 -7.77 9.40
C THR A 100 -0.55 -8.82 8.42
N LEU A 101 -1.04 -8.81 7.18
CA LEU A 101 -0.58 -9.74 6.13
C LEU A 101 0.92 -9.58 5.82
N LEU A 102 1.42 -8.34 5.82
CA LEU A 102 2.84 -8.03 5.60
C LEU A 102 3.71 -8.41 6.80
N ALA A 103 3.17 -8.48 8.01
CA ALA A 103 3.95 -8.84 9.20
C ALA A 103 4.41 -10.31 9.20
N GLU A 104 3.67 -11.21 8.54
CA GLU A 104 3.98 -12.65 8.50
C GLU A 104 5.29 -12.98 7.77
N HIS A 105 5.59 -12.25 6.70
CA HIS A 105 6.74 -12.52 5.82
C HIS A 105 7.62 -11.29 5.53
N GLY A 106 7.21 -10.10 5.98
CA GLY A 106 7.93 -8.85 5.76
C GLY A 106 8.11 -8.54 4.28
N THR A 107 9.37 -8.33 3.88
CA THR A 107 9.76 -7.97 2.52
C THR A 107 10.12 -9.18 1.65
N THR A 108 10.17 -10.37 2.24
CA THR A 108 10.69 -11.58 1.57
C THR A 108 9.68 -12.22 0.64
N ASN A 109 8.39 -12.13 0.98
CA ASN A 109 7.31 -12.76 0.22
C ASN A 109 6.03 -11.92 0.26
N PHE A 110 5.51 -11.56 -0.92
CA PHE A 110 4.26 -10.81 -1.08
C PHE A 110 3.10 -11.68 -1.58
N SER A 111 3.28 -13.00 -1.71
CA SER A 111 2.26 -13.90 -2.23
C SER A 111 0.99 -13.92 -1.38
N ASN A 112 1.07 -13.89 -0.04
CA ASN A 112 -0.12 -13.88 0.83
C ASN A 112 -0.97 -12.61 0.61
N VAL A 113 -0.30 -11.45 0.45
CA VAL A 113 -0.98 -10.18 0.16
C VAL A 113 -1.60 -10.20 -1.23
N ALA A 114 -0.87 -10.74 -2.21
CA ALA A 114 -1.35 -10.84 -3.57
C ALA A 114 -2.54 -11.81 -3.69
N ASP A 115 -2.52 -12.92 -2.95
CA ASP A 115 -3.59 -13.90 -2.92
C ASP A 115 -4.85 -13.29 -2.28
N PHE A 116 -4.70 -12.63 -1.13
CA PHE A 116 -5.79 -11.90 -0.48
C PHE A 116 -6.40 -10.82 -1.39
N LEU A 117 -5.57 -10.00 -2.07
CA LEU A 117 -6.07 -9.00 -3.01
C LEU A 117 -6.78 -9.64 -4.21
N THR A 118 -6.26 -10.75 -4.71
CA THR A 118 -6.86 -11.48 -5.82
C THR A 118 -8.22 -12.04 -5.41
N ASP A 119 -8.35 -12.64 -4.23
CA ASP A 119 -9.62 -13.10 -3.66
C ASP A 119 -10.64 -11.96 -3.49
N GLN A 120 -10.17 -10.79 -3.08
CA GLN A 120 -11.03 -9.62 -2.84
C GLN A 120 -11.56 -8.99 -4.14
N LEU A 121 -10.80 -9.09 -5.24
CA LEU A 121 -10.98 -8.25 -6.42
C LEU A 121 -11.27 -9.04 -7.70
N VAL A 122 -10.86 -10.31 -7.77
CA VAL A 122 -10.98 -11.18 -8.94
C VAL A 122 -12.05 -12.23 -8.67
N ASN A 123 -12.99 -12.33 -9.61
CA ASN A 123 -14.00 -13.39 -9.59
C ASN A 123 -13.38 -14.76 -9.95
N GLU A 124 -14.18 -15.82 -9.90
CA GLU A 124 -13.81 -17.11 -10.49
C GLU A 124 -13.27 -16.93 -11.91
N SER A 125 -11.98 -17.23 -12.05
CA SER A 125 -11.21 -17.09 -13.28
C SER A 125 -10.21 -18.23 -13.30
N ASP A 126 -10.14 -18.96 -14.42
CA ASP A 126 -9.13 -19.98 -14.64
C ASP A 126 -7.69 -19.41 -14.63
N ARG A 127 -7.56 -18.07 -14.62
CA ARG A 127 -6.28 -17.34 -14.59
C ARG A 127 -5.94 -16.76 -13.23
N LYS A 128 -6.70 -17.06 -12.18
CA LYS A 128 -6.52 -16.50 -10.83
C LYS A 128 -5.08 -16.60 -10.35
N GLU A 129 -4.47 -17.78 -10.45
CA GLU A 129 -3.07 -18.00 -10.04
C GLU A 129 -2.07 -17.10 -10.80
N HIS A 130 -2.26 -16.98 -12.13
CA HIS A 130 -1.41 -16.10 -12.94
C HIS A 130 -1.60 -14.62 -12.59
N ILE A 131 -2.82 -14.19 -12.25
CA ILE A 131 -3.09 -12.83 -11.76
C ILE A 131 -2.42 -12.61 -10.41
N THR A 132 -2.55 -13.55 -9.47
CA THR A 132 -1.89 -13.50 -8.16
C THR A 132 -0.37 -13.35 -8.31
N LEU A 133 0.26 -14.12 -9.19
CA LEU A 133 1.71 -14.03 -9.43
C LEU A 133 2.14 -12.68 -9.99
N LYS A 134 1.41 -12.16 -11.00
CA LYS A 134 1.68 -10.82 -11.55
C LYS A 134 1.53 -9.74 -10.49
N LEU A 135 0.51 -9.85 -9.65
CA LEU A 135 0.27 -8.90 -8.58
C LEU A 135 1.39 -8.96 -7.53
N ALA A 136 1.85 -10.14 -7.12
CA ALA A 136 2.98 -10.27 -6.19
C ALA A 136 4.25 -9.59 -6.71
N LEU A 137 4.53 -9.69 -8.01
CA LEU A 137 5.64 -8.99 -8.65
C LEU A 137 5.44 -7.47 -8.67
N SER A 138 4.22 -7.01 -8.96
CA SER A 138 3.90 -5.58 -8.99
C SER A 138 3.96 -4.94 -7.60
N ILE A 139 3.47 -5.64 -6.57
CA ILE A 139 3.59 -5.26 -5.16
C ILE A 139 5.06 -5.14 -4.77
N ARG A 140 5.90 -6.12 -5.12
CA ARG A 140 7.35 -6.06 -4.87
C ARG A 140 8.00 -4.87 -5.57
N SER A 141 7.65 -4.61 -6.83
CA SER A 141 8.17 -3.46 -7.58
C SER A 141 7.78 -2.14 -6.92
N THR A 142 6.52 -2.03 -6.48
CA THR A 142 5.98 -0.85 -5.78
C THR A 142 6.69 -0.63 -4.45
N TYR A 143 6.87 -1.69 -3.65
CA TYR A 143 7.65 -1.62 -2.41
C TYR A 143 9.07 -1.11 -2.67
N ASN A 144 9.76 -1.67 -3.67
CA ASN A 144 11.13 -1.25 -4.00
C ASN A 144 11.19 0.22 -4.43
N LEU A 145 10.21 0.71 -5.19
CA LEU A 145 10.12 2.12 -5.57
C LEU A 145 9.96 3.01 -4.33
N ILE A 146 9.04 2.67 -3.43
CA ILE A 146 8.81 3.42 -2.18
C ILE A 146 10.09 3.42 -1.34
N PHE A 147 10.71 2.25 -1.15
CA PHE A 147 11.92 2.10 -0.35
C PHE A 147 13.12 2.86 -0.93
N GLN A 148 13.32 2.80 -2.25
CA GLN A 148 14.35 3.59 -2.92
C GLN A 148 14.14 5.08 -2.70
N LYS A 149 12.91 5.57 -2.79
CA LYS A 149 12.61 7.00 -2.63
C LYS A 149 12.71 7.49 -1.19
N LEU A 150 12.60 6.59 -0.21
CA LEU A 150 12.91 6.88 1.19
C LEU A 150 14.42 7.03 1.44
N ILE A 151 15.27 6.33 0.67
CA ILE A 151 16.72 6.28 0.90
C ILE A 151 17.51 7.21 -0.05
N ALA A 152 17.01 7.45 -1.27
CA ALA A 152 17.79 8.02 -2.37
C ALA A 152 17.83 9.57 -2.41
N ASN A 153 17.45 10.28 -1.34
CA ASN A 153 17.51 11.74 -1.29
C ASN A 153 18.34 12.27 -0.12
#